data_AF-U3P5M2-F1
#
_entry.id   AF-U3P5M2-F1
#
_cell.length_a   1.000
_cell.length_b   1.000
_cell.length_c   1.000
_cell.angle_alpha   90.00
_cell.angle_beta   90.00
_cell.angle_gamma   90.00
#
_symmetry.space_group_name_H-M   'P 1'
#
loop_
_entity.id
_entity.type
_entity.pdbx_description
1 polymer ?
#
loop_
_entity_poly.entity_id
_entity_poly.type
_entity_poly.pdbx_seq_one_letter_code
_entity_poly.pdbx_strand_id
1 'polypeptide(L)'
;MSDRSFIATWMFAWLLGFLGVDRFYLGKIGTGIPKLLTIGGFGIWWLIDLILTLAGVQRDKEGRLLPDYEQHKMIAWIITAAGFGLWLLTAAISRFFAYVPEQLGPMMPWWQWR
;
A
#
# COMPACT_ATOMS: atom_id res chain seq x y z
N MET A 1 3.47 26.97 -7.99
CA MET A 1 3.33 25.50 -8.13
C MET A 1 4.14 24.84 -7.03
N SER A 2 3.77 23.65 -6.56
CA SER A 2 4.59 22.92 -5.57
C SER A 2 5.81 22.33 -6.27
N ASP A 3 7.00 22.39 -5.67
CA ASP A 3 8.21 21.73 -6.22
C ASP A 3 8.20 20.21 -5.97
N ARG A 4 7.15 19.68 -5.34
CA ARG A 4 7.03 18.28 -4.95
C ARG A 4 6.23 17.50 -5.99
N SER A 5 6.81 16.42 -6.52
CA SER A 5 6.15 15.55 -7.50
C SER A 5 5.05 14.68 -6.86
N PHE A 6 3.92 14.57 -7.55
CA PHE A 6 2.84 13.64 -7.19
C PHE A 6 3.33 12.18 -7.18
N ILE A 7 4.07 11.77 -8.22
CA ILE A 7 4.56 10.40 -8.38
C ILE A 7 5.48 10.02 -7.21
N ALA A 8 6.40 10.91 -6.84
CA ALA A 8 7.29 10.68 -5.71
C ALA A 8 6.49 10.51 -4.40
N THR A 9 5.49 11.36 -4.18
CA THR A 9 4.62 11.28 -2.99
C THR A 9 3.84 9.96 -2.97
N TRP A 10 3.27 9.54 -4.10
CA TRP A 10 2.57 8.27 -4.24
C TRP A 10 3.49 7.06 -4.05
N MET A 11 4.69 7.06 -4.64
CA MET A 11 5.69 6.01 -4.43
C MET A 11 6.11 5.89 -2.96
N PHE A 12 6.32 7.02 -2.28
CA PHE A 12 6.63 7.01 -0.85
C PHE A 12 5.46 6.54 -0.01
N ALA A 13 4.21 6.91 -0.36
CA ALA A 13 3.03 6.39 0.33
C ALA A 13 2.90 4.86 0.13
N TRP A 14 3.19 4.36 -1.06
CA TRP A 14 3.04 2.95 -1.39
C TRP A 14 4.15 2.07 -0.77
N LEU A 15 5.42 2.47 -0.88
CA LEU A 15 6.58 1.69 -0.43
C LEU A 15 6.98 1.97 1.03
N LEU A 16 6.87 3.22 1.46
CA LEU A 16 7.40 3.72 2.74
C LEU A 16 6.31 4.34 3.63
N GLY A 17 5.03 4.23 3.27
CA GLY A 17 3.94 4.86 4.01
C GLY A 17 3.71 4.25 5.41
N PHE A 18 4.19 3.02 5.65
CA PHE A 18 4.26 2.43 7.00
C PHE A 18 5.18 3.22 7.94
N LEU A 19 6.25 3.82 7.39
CA LEU A 19 7.18 4.70 8.09
C LEU A 19 6.74 6.18 8.06
N GLY A 20 5.63 6.50 7.38
CA GLY A 20 5.11 7.88 7.28
C GLY A 20 5.98 8.85 6.48
N VAL A 21 6.88 8.33 5.62
CA VAL A 21 7.85 9.12 4.84
C VAL A 21 7.16 10.09 3.86
N ASP A 22 5.99 9.72 3.36
CA ASP A 22 5.10 10.55 2.55
C ASP A 22 4.72 11.87 3.24
N ARG A 23 4.38 11.82 4.53
CA ARG A 23 4.05 13.03 5.31
C ARG A 23 5.26 13.85 5.70
N PHE A 24 6.42 13.20 5.92
CA PHE A 24 7.69 13.92 6.10
C PHE A 24 8.09 14.67 4.82
N TYR A 25 7.88 14.05 3.65
CA TYR A 25 8.16 14.66 2.35
C TYR A 25 7.27 15.88 2.07
N LEU A 26 5.99 15.81 2.46
CA LEU A 26 5.04 16.91 2.38
C LEU A 26 5.24 17.99 3.47
N GLY A 27 6.21 17.84 4.37
CA GLY A 27 6.50 18.80 5.45
C GLY A 27 5.51 18.75 6.62
N LYS A 28 4.63 17.74 6.68
CA LYS A 28 3.62 17.54 7.74
C LYS A 28 4.15 16.66 8.88
N ILE A 29 5.30 17.06 9.43
CA ILE A 29 6.05 16.35 10.49
C ILE A 29 5.15 16.04 11.71
N GLY A 30 4.28 16.98 12.11
CA GLY A 30 3.43 16.84 13.29
C GLY A 30 2.44 15.66 13.23
N THR A 31 2.03 15.23 12.03
CA THR A 31 1.17 14.04 11.86
C THR A 31 1.94 12.77 11.50
N GLY A 32 3.21 12.89 11.11
CA GLY A 32 4.11 11.75 10.88
C GLY A 32 4.64 11.15 12.19
N ILE A 33 4.86 11.96 13.22
CA ILE A 33 5.36 11.52 14.54
C ILE A 33 4.38 10.58 15.27
N PRO A 34 3.06 10.87 15.38
CA PRO A 34 2.08 9.93 15.94
C PRO A 34 1.97 8.63 15.11
N LYS A 35 2.12 8.74 13.79
CA LYS A 35 2.11 7.61 12.86
C LYS A 35 3.29 6.67 13.12
N LEU A 36 4.48 7.20 13.38
CA LEU A 36 5.66 6.41 13.77
C LEU A 36 5.55 5.82 15.18
N LEU A 37 5.06 6.62 16.15
CA LEU A 37 4.87 6.18 17.54
C LEU A 37 3.86 5.04 17.68
N THR A 38 2.88 4.97 16.78
CA THR A 38 1.89 3.87 16.71
C THR A 38 2.32 2.73 15.79
N ILE A 39 3.57 2.71 15.31
CA ILE A 39 4.09 1.76 14.31
C ILE A 39 3.15 1.68 13.09
N GLY A 40 2.82 2.83 12.52
CA GLY A 40 1.91 2.96 11.38
C GLY A 40 0.45 2.56 11.69
N GLY A 41 0.09 2.44 12.98
CA GLY A 41 -1.24 2.04 13.47
C GLY A 41 -1.82 0.82 12.73
N PHE A 42 -1.08 -0.29 12.74
CA PHE A 42 -1.49 -1.57 12.14
C PHE A 42 -1.76 -1.53 10.62
N GLY A 43 -1.20 -0.55 9.91
CA GLY A 43 -1.39 -0.40 8.45
C GLY A 43 -2.66 0.36 8.05
N ILE A 44 -3.53 0.72 8.99
CA ILE A 44 -4.72 1.55 8.73
C ILE A 44 -4.29 2.95 8.27
N TRP A 45 -3.28 3.53 8.92
CA TRP A 45 -2.75 4.84 8.55
C TRP A 45 -2.05 4.86 7.20
N TRP A 46 -1.44 3.74 6.81
CA TRP A 46 -0.89 3.56 5.48
C TRP A 46 -2.01 3.57 4.43
N LEU A 47 -3.09 2.82 4.66
CA LEU A 47 -4.22 2.76 3.73
C LEU A 47 -4.90 4.12 3.56
N ILE A 48 -5.12 4.85 4.66
CA ILE A 48 -5.71 6.20 4.62
C ILE A 48 -4.83 7.15 3.79
N ASP A 49 -3.51 7.17 4.00
CA ASP A 49 -2.64 8.07 3.24
C ASP A 49 -2.54 7.68 1.77
N LEU A 50 -2.54 6.38 1.46
CA LEU A 50 -2.56 5.90 0.08
C LEU A 50 -3.83 6.36 -0.63
N ILE A 51 -5.01 6.22 0.01
CA ILE A 51 -6.29 6.68 -0.54
C ILE A 51 -6.30 8.20 -0.70
N LEU A 52 -5.85 8.96 0.31
CA LEU A 52 -5.79 10.42 0.24
C LEU A 52 -4.85 10.91 -0.89
N THR A 53 -3.75 10.19 -1.12
CA THR A 53 -2.81 10.48 -2.21
C THR A 53 -3.43 10.13 -3.55
N LEU A 54 -4.03 8.94 -3.71
CA LEU A 54 -4.72 8.52 -4.94
C LEU A 54 -5.93 9.37 -5.30
N ALA A 55 -6.60 9.95 -4.30
CA ALA A 55 -7.70 10.89 -4.48
C ALA A 55 -7.23 12.33 -4.76
N GLY A 56 -5.91 12.60 -4.75
CA GLY A 56 -5.35 13.91 -5.06
C GLY A 56 -5.66 14.99 -4.01
N VAL A 57 -6.10 14.59 -2.83
CA VAL A 57 -6.49 15.53 -1.75
C VAL A 57 -5.27 15.98 -0.93
N GLN A 58 -4.13 15.33 -1.13
CA GLN A 58 -2.88 15.70 -0.48
C GLN A 58 -2.40 17.08 -0.96
N ARG A 59 -2.22 17.97 0.02
CA ARG A 59 -1.66 19.32 -0.15
C ARG A 59 -0.28 19.39 0.47
N ASP A 60 0.61 20.19 -0.12
CA ASP A 60 1.90 20.52 0.49
C ASP A 60 1.72 21.38 1.76
N LYS A 61 2.83 21.66 2.47
CA LYS A 61 2.84 22.48 3.68
C LYS A 61 2.25 23.88 3.46
N GLU A 62 2.35 24.39 2.24
CA GLU A 62 1.83 25.69 1.81
C GLU A 62 0.40 25.61 1.26
N GLY A 63 -0.25 24.45 1.36
CA GLY A 63 -1.64 24.24 0.93
C GLY A 63 -1.82 24.09 -0.58
N ARG A 64 -0.74 23.97 -1.35
CA ARG A 64 -0.79 23.84 -2.82
C ARG A 64 -1.02 22.39 -3.21
N LEU A 65 -1.70 22.21 -4.34
CA LEU A 65 -1.87 20.91 -4.99
C LEU A 65 -0.55 20.46 -5.63
N LEU A 66 -0.35 19.15 -5.66
CA LEU A 66 0.80 18.53 -6.33
C LEU A 66 0.64 18.69 -7.86
N PRO A 67 1.65 19.23 -8.57
CA PRO A 67 1.63 19.26 -10.02
C PRO A 67 1.59 17.83 -10.59
N ASP A 68 1.09 17.72 -11.82
CA ASP A 68 1.05 16.47 -12.60
C ASP A 68 0.15 15.35 -12.05
N TYR A 69 -0.69 15.64 -11.05
CA TYR A 69 -1.69 14.71 -10.54
C TYR A 69 -2.62 14.21 -11.64
N GLU A 70 -3.27 15.13 -12.37
CA GLU A 70 -4.25 14.78 -13.41
C GLU A 70 -3.66 13.91 -14.52
N GLN A 71 -2.38 14.10 -14.83
CA GLN A 71 -1.68 13.34 -15.88
C GLN A 71 -1.34 11.91 -15.42
N HIS A 72 -1.00 11.72 -14.15
CA HIS A 72 -0.50 10.44 -13.63
C HIS A 72 -1.51 9.67 -12.76
N LYS A 73 -2.69 10.23 -12.47
CA LYS A 73 -3.70 9.59 -11.61
C LYS A 73 -4.09 8.21 -12.13
N MET A 74 -4.29 8.08 -13.45
CA MET A 74 -4.71 6.80 -14.04
C MET A 74 -3.64 5.72 -13.86
N ILE A 75 -2.37 6.07 -14.07
CA ILE A 75 -1.24 5.17 -13.88
C ILE A 75 -1.13 4.74 -12.40
N ALA A 76 -1.25 5.68 -11.46
CA ALA A 76 -1.18 5.40 -10.03
C ALA A 76 -2.30 4.44 -9.58
N TRP A 77 -3.53 4.64 -10.07
CA TRP A 77 -4.66 3.75 -9.82
C TRP A 77 -4.45 2.36 -10.41
N ILE A 78 -4.00 2.27 -11.67
CA ILE A 78 -3.74 0.99 -12.35
C ILE A 78 -2.67 0.19 -11.60
N ILE A 79 -1.53 0.81 -11.27
CA ILE A 79 -0.43 0.12 -10.59
C ILE A 79 -0.85 -0.32 -9.19
N THR A 80 -1.58 0.52 -8.46
CA THR A 80 -2.09 0.16 -7.14
C THR A 80 -3.04 -1.04 -7.24
N ALA A 81 -4.01 -0.99 -8.16
CA ALA A 81 -4.95 -2.08 -8.38
C ALA A 81 -4.25 -3.38 -8.81
N ALA A 82 -3.27 -3.30 -9.71
CA ALA A 82 -2.48 -4.45 -10.15
C ALA A 82 -1.68 -5.06 -8.98
N GLY A 83 -1.06 -4.23 -8.14
CA GLY A 83 -0.34 -4.69 -6.95
C GLY A 83 -1.24 -5.40 -5.95
N PHE A 84 -2.41 -4.83 -5.64
CA PHE A 84 -3.41 -5.48 -4.77
C PHE A 84 -3.97 -6.77 -5.39
N GLY A 85 -4.25 -6.78 -6.70
CA GLY A 85 -4.70 -7.96 -7.42
C GLY A 85 -3.68 -9.09 -7.37
N LEU A 86 -2.40 -8.79 -7.59
CA LEU A 86 -1.31 -9.77 -7.48
C LEU A 86 -1.17 -10.30 -6.05
N TRP A 87 -1.26 -9.41 -5.05
CA TRP A 87 -1.25 -9.82 -3.64
C TRP A 87 -2.41 -10.77 -3.30
N LEU A 88 -3.63 -10.49 -3.79
CA LEU A 88 -4.78 -11.37 -3.61
C LEU A 88 -4.61 -12.72 -4.31
N LEU A 89 -4.09 -12.72 -5.54
CA LEU A 89 -3.83 -13.96 -6.29
C LEU A 89 -2.81 -14.84 -5.58
N THR A 90 -1.68 -14.26 -5.17
CA THR A 90 -0.64 -14.99 -4.42
C THR A 90 -1.18 -15.52 -3.08
N ALA A 91 -1.99 -14.73 -2.36
CA ALA A 91 -2.64 -15.18 -1.15
C ALA A 91 -3.62 -16.34 -1.40
N ALA A 92 -4.47 -16.25 -2.44
CA ALA A 92 -5.42 -17.31 -2.79
C ALA A 92 -4.72 -18.62 -3.16
N ILE A 93 -3.65 -18.53 -3.96
CA ILE A 93 -2.82 -19.69 -4.33
C ILE A 93 -2.20 -20.32 -3.07
N SER A 94 -1.61 -19.50 -2.20
CA SER A 94 -0.98 -19.99 -0.98
C SER A 94 -1.97 -20.67 -0.04
N ARG A 95 -3.19 -20.13 0.06
CA ARG A 95 -4.30 -20.74 0.83
C ARG A 95 -4.74 -22.05 0.18
N PHE A 96 -4.92 -22.08 -1.14
CA PHE A 96 -5.29 -23.29 -1.87
C PHE A 96 -4.28 -24.43 -1.64
N PHE A 97 -2.98 -24.16 -1.79
CA PHE A 97 -1.93 -25.14 -1.53
C PHE A 97 -1.81 -25.56 -0.06
N ALA A 98 -2.25 -24.74 0.89
CA ALA A 98 -2.30 -25.13 2.30
C ALA A 98 -3.53 -25.99 2.62
N TYR A 99 -4.70 -25.70 2.04
CA TYR A 99 -5.95 -26.42 2.32
C TYR A 99 -6.04 -27.78 1.63
N VAL A 100 -5.54 -27.90 0.40
CA VAL A 100 -5.68 -29.12 -0.42
C VAL A 100 -4.97 -30.35 0.20
N PRO A 101 -3.71 -30.26 0.67
CA PRO A 101 -3.03 -31.39 1.31
C PRO A 101 -3.64 -31.78 2.65
N GLU A 102 -4.18 -30.83 3.39
CA GLU A 102 -4.82 -31.09 4.69
C GLU A 102 -6.16 -31.83 4.53
N GLN A 103 -6.91 -31.53 3.45
CA GLN A 103 -8.16 -32.23 3.11
C GLN A 103 -7.96 -33.57 2.43
N LEU A 104 -6.97 -33.70 1.54
CA LEU A 104 -6.71 -34.93 0.80
C LEU A 104 -5.72 -35.86 1.52
N GLY A 105 -5.00 -35.35 2.52
CA GLY A 105 -4.05 -36.12 3.32
C GLY A 105 -4.62 -37.39 3.96
N PRO A 106 -5.81 -37.34 4.59
CA PRO A 106 -6.46 -38.52 5.17
C PRO A 106 -7.06 -39.47 4.13
N MET A 107 -7.27 -39.02 2.89
CA MET A 107 -7.80 -39.82 1.79
C MET A 107 -6.70 -40.44 0.92
N MET A 108 -5.47 -39.92 0.99
CA MET A 108 -4.33 -40.50 0.31
C MET A 108 -3.91 -41.80 0.98
N PRO A 109 -3.65 -42.86 0.21
CA PRO A 109 -3.24 -44.12 0.78
C PRO A 109 -1.97 -44.00 1.63
N TRP A 110 -1.92 -44.74 2.73
CA TRP A 110 -0.85 -44.68 3.75
C TRP A 110 0.57 -44.94 3.20
N TRP A 111 0.72 -45.53 2.00
CA TRP A 111 2.01 -45.75 1.35
C TRP A 111 2.60 -44.51 0.67
N GLN A 112 1.83 -43.44 0.47
CA GLN A 112 2.30 -42.19 -0.15
C GLN A 112 3.00 -41.23 0.84
N TRP A 113 3.07 -41.60 2.12
CA TRP A 113 3.64 -40.80 3.22
C TRP A 113 5.06 -41.22 3.65
N ARG A 114 5.74 -42.07 2.87
CA ARG A 114 7.11 -42.54 3.13
C ARG A 114 8.15 -41.78 2.31
#